data_AF-A0A182GKF1-F1
#
_entry.id   AF-A0A182GKF1-F1
#
_cell.length_a   1.000
_cell.length_b   1.000
_cell.length_c   1.000
_cell.angle_alpha   90.00
_cell.angle_beta   90.00
_cell.angle_gamma   90.00
#
_symmetry.space_group_name_H-M   'P 1'
#
loop_
_entity.id
_entity.type
_entity.pdbx_description
1 polymer ?
#
loop_
_entity_poly.entity_id
_entity_poly.type
_entity_poly.pdbx_seq_one_letter_code
_entity_poly.pdbx_strand_id
1 'polypeptide(L)'
;MFNTEYFKEPASFEQRDFVIKELVDTETNYLDALMALKYKFMQPLERALTKEVLRIIFPCIKELVDIHEKFLAKLKEAVAVDSKLKLSVVFLEFREPFLIYGDYCSSMTNATDMLREVCKKSSNVEQIVNSHEDFRGLERAKEAMVDVAQYSNEVKRDSEHLVVIQKVKESILDLNLPNGNNLEQYGRLLLDGDLNIKAHEDQKTKHRYAFVFEKVMILVKNSNTKIGEGQYVFREAHNLQDYRVEICHSRRTLGRDGRLKYSLLLARKTQSTAFTLYMKTEEERDKWKRAFDIAMEVIDPIGCRNTDHRFNVCTFDAPIICRHCSKFLKGKIHQGYRCKSCEIVVHKGCISSTGRCKQNQSPPPVCDRLLSEFNWFVGAMDRDTATNNLNQSLQWPFKEVIATALYDFSPNEPNQLPLRQGCQVIVIGKEGDSKGWWRGKTLEKVGFFPKEYVRENQTISDDQ
;
A
#
# COMPACT_ATOMS: atom_id res chain seq x y z
N MET A 1 -14.52 34.44 16.70
CA MET A 1 -15.70 33.62 16.34
C MET A 1 -15.95 33.76 14.86
N PHE A 2 -15.53 32.79 14.05
CA PHE A 2 -16.20 32.41 12.80
C PHE A 2 -15.81 30.97 12.55
N ASN A 3 -16.76 30.08 12.82
CA ASN A 3 -16.67 28.64 12.61
C ASN A 3 -17.05 28.40 11.15
N THR A 4 -16.09 28.08 10.28
CA THR A 4 -16.37 27.56 8.94
C THR A 4 -16.64 26.07 9.07
N GLU A 5 -17.91 25.70 9.22
CA GLU A 5 -18.37 24.34 8.96
C GLU A 5 -18.16 24.03 7.48
N TYR A 6 -17.28 23.06 7.22
CA TYR A 6 -17.17 22.39 5.93
C TYR A 6 -18.51 21.73 5.60
N PHE A 7 -19.29 22.33 4.70
CA PHE A 7 -20.40 21.64 4.05
C PHE A 7 -19.82 20.51 3.19
N LYS A 8 -19.98 19.26 3.65
CA LYS A 8 -19.86 18.09 2.78
C LYS A 8 -20.99 18.17 1.78
N GLU A 9 -20.68 18.33 0.49
CA GLU A 9 -21.65 18.15 -0.58
C GLU A 9 -22.33 16.78 -0.43
N PRO A 10 -23.66 16.69 -0.54
CA PRO A 10 -24.35 15.41 -0.54
C PRO A 10 -23.87 14.60 -1.75
N ALA A 11 -23.46 13.35 -1.50
CA ALA A 11 -23.08 12.44 -2.57
C ALA A 11 -24.19 12.40 -3.63
N SER A 12 -23.84 12.54 -4.91
CA SER A 12 -24.83 12.51 -5.98
C SER A 12 -25.57 11.17 -5.96
N PHE A 13 -26.82 11.15 -6.42
CA PHE A 13 -27.66 9.95 -6.44
C PHE A 13 -26.94 8.75 -7.10
N GLU A 14 -26.10 9.02 -8.10
CA GLU A 14 -25.29 8.04 -8.85
C GLU A 14 -24.15 7.44 -8.01
N GLN A 15 -23.51 8.22 -7.13
CA GLN A 15 -22.47 7.73 -6.22
C GLN A 15 -23.04 6.74 -5.20
N ARG A 16 -24.26 7.01 -4.72
CA ARG A 16 -24.95 6.14 -3.77
C ARG A 16 -25.28 4.78 -4.39
N ASP A 17 -25.80 4.76 -5.60
CA ASP A 17 -26.20 3.51 -6.28
C ASP A 17 -24.99 2.63 -6.62
N PHE A 18 -23.85 3.23 -7.00
CA PHE A 18 -22.61 2.50 -7.22
C PHE A 18 -22.11 1.80 -5.95
N VAL A 19 -22.08 2.51 -4.81
CA VAL A 19 -21.65 1.92 -3.53
C VAL A 19 -22.57 0.78 -3.10
N ILE A 20 -23.88 0.92 -3.34
CA ILE A 20 -24.87 -0.13 -3.05
C ILE A 20 -24.63 -1.35 -3.95
N LYS A 21 -24.33 -1.14 -5.24
CA LYS A 21 -23.99 -2.23 -6.15
C LYS A 21 -22.70 -2.92 -5.76
N GLU A 22 -21.64 -2.17 -5.47
CA GLU A 22 -20.36 -2.71 -5.01
C GLU A 22 -20.56 -3.56 -3.75
N LEU A 23 -21.41 -3.12 -2.83
CA LEU A 23 -21.75 -3.88 -1.63
C LEU A 23 -22.42 -5.23 -1.97
N VAL A 24 -23.37 -5.26 -2.91
CA VAL A 24 -24.06 -6.51 -3.30
C VAL A 24 -23.15 -7.43 -4.12
N ASP A 25 -22.32 -6.87 -5.00
CA ASP A 25 -21.37 -7.61 -5.83
C ASP A 25 -20.26 -8.23 -4.96
N THR A 26 -19.71 -7.47 -4.02
CA THR A 26 -18.69 -7.97 -3.08
C THR A 26 -19.26 -9.04 -2.16
N GLU A 27 -20.50 -8.89 -1.69
CA GLU A 27 -21.17 -9.92 -0.89
C GLU A 27 -21.44 -11.19 -1.72
N THR A 28 -21.85 -11.05 -2.99
CA THR A 28 -22.03 -12.20 -3.90
C THR A 28 -20.72 -12.97 -4.07
N ASN A 29 -19.63 -12.26 -4.36
CA ASN A 29 -18.30 -12.85 -4.49
C ASN A 29 -17.83 -13.50 -3.19
N TYR A 30 -18.15 -12.90 -2.03
CA TYR A 30 -17.82 -13.46 -0.72
C TYR A 30 -18.56 -14.78 -0.46
N LEU A 31 -19.86 -14.83 -0.75
CA LEU A 31 -20.65 -16.05 -0.64
C LEU A 31 -20.15 -17.15 -1.59
N ASP A 32 -19.78 -16.80 -2.83
CA ASP A 32 -19.19 -17.75 -3.77
C ASP A 32 -17.89 -18.36 -3.22
N ALA A 33 -17.05 -17.57 -2.55
CA ALA A 33 -15.85 -18.07 -1.89
C ALA A 33 -16.17 -19.02 -0.72
N LEU A 34 -17.17 -18.70 0.11
CA LEU A 34 -17.64 -19.58 1.18
C LEU A 34 -18.22 -20.90 0.62
N MET A 35 -18.99 -20.82 -0.47
CA MET A 35 -19.51 -21.98 -1.17
C MET A 35 -18.39 -22.84 -1.77
N ALA A 36 -17.34 -22.22 -2.33
CA ALA A 36 -16.16 -22.95 -2.78
C ALA A 36 -15.48 -23.70 -1.61
N LEU A 37 -15.30 -23.06 -0.45
CA LEU A 37 -14.78 -23.74 0.76
C LEU A 37 -15.63 -24.95 1.15
N LYS A 38 -16.96 -24.83 1.11
CA LYS A 38 -17.90 -25.92 1.45
C LYS A 38 -17.87 -27.07 0.42
N TYR A 39 -18.04 -26.75 -0.87
CA TYR A 39 -18.31 -27.76 -1.91
C TYR A 39 -17.06 -28.21 -2.67
N LYS A 40 -16.09 -27.32 -2.89
CA LYS A 40 -14.86 -27.64 -3.65
C LYS A 40 -13.71 -28.13 -2.77
N PHE A 41 -13.67 -27.75 -1.49
CA PHE A 41 -12.58 -28.14 -0.58
C PHE A 41 -13.02 -29.08 0.54
N MET A 42 -14.02 -28.70 1.35
CA MET A 42 -14.46 -29.50 2.49
C MET A 42 -15.10 -30.82 2.06
N GLN A 43 -16.02 -30.80 1.09
CA GLN A 43 -16.75 -32.00 0.67
C GLN A 43 -15.84 -33.11 0.07
N PRO A 44 -14.84 -32.82 -0.78
CA PRO A 44 -13.88 -33.85 -1.22
C PRO A 44 -13.09 -34.48 -0.05
N LEU A 45 -12.80 -33.71 0.99
CA LEU A 45 -12.08 -34.17 2.17
C LEU A 45 -12.93 -35.03 3.12
N GLU A 46 -14.26 -35.02 3.01
CA GLU A 46 -15.18 -35.91 3.76
C GLU A 46 -14.94 -37.40 3.49
N ARG A 47 -14.32 -37.74 2.35
CA ARG A 47 -13.95 -39.13 2.04
C ARG A 47 -12.65 -39.58 2.69
N ALA A 48 -11.81 -38.63 3.12
CA ALA A 48 -10.47 -38.89 3.62
C ALA A 48 -10.30 -38.57 5.11
N LEU A 49 -11.17 -37.74 5.69
CA LEU A 49 -11.06 -37.23 7.06
C LEU A 49 -12.32 -37.54 7.89
N THR A 50 -12.13 -37.64 9.20
CA THR A 50 -13.26 -37.78 10.13
C THR A 50 -14.03 -36.47 10.25
N LYS A 51 -15.31 -36.56 10.63
CA LYS A 51 -16.17 -35.38 10.83
C LYS A 51 -15.60 -34.42 11.89
N GLU A 52 -14.91 -34.94 12.89
CA GLU A 52 -14.30 -34.13 13.96
C GLU A 52 -13.12 -33.31 13.43
N VAL A 53 -12.21 -33.95 12.69
CA VAL A 53 -11.07 -33.26 12.07
C VAL A 53 -11.55 -32.21 11.07
N LEU A 54 -12.59 -32.51 10.29
CA LEU A 54 -13.18 -31.56 9.36
C LEU A 54 -13.80 -30.34 10.04
N ARG A 55 -14.45 -30.50 11.19
CA ARG A 55 -14.97 -29.37 11.98
C ARG A 55 -13.86 -28.46 12.49
N ILE A 56 -12.70 -29.03 12.81
CA ILE A 56 -11.53 -28.24 13.22
C ILE A 56 -10.94 -27.48 12.03
N ILE A 57 -10.78 -28.14 10.87
CA ILE A 57 -10.19 -27.53 9.66
C ILE A 57 -11.12 -26.47 9.04
N PHE A 58 -12.43 -26.71 9.05
CA PHE A 58 -13.45 -25.83 8.47
C PHE A 58 -14.46 -25.39 9.55
N PRO A 59 -14.02 -24.57 10.53
CA PRO A 59 -14.88 -24.17 11.64
C PRO A 59 -16.08 -23.36 11.12
N CYS A 60 -17.28 -23.75 11.51
CA CYS A 60 -18.54 -23.01 11.26
C CYS A 60 -18.82 -22.63 9.79
N ILE A 61 -18.14 -23.25 8.81
CA ILE A 61 -18.27 -22.87 7.39
C ILE A 61 -19.68 -23.11 6.86
N LYS A 62 -20.37 -24.16 7.33
CA LYS A 62 -21.74 -24.45 6.89
C LYS A 62 -22.69 -23.36 7.36
N GLU A 63 -22.55 -22.95 8.62
CA GLU A 63 -23.33 -21.91 9.27
C GLU A 63 -23.06 -20.53 8.66
N LEU A 64 -21.79 -20.22 8.35
CA LEU A 64 -21.41 -18.98 7.65
C LEU A 64 -22.05 -18.90 6.25
N VAL A 65 -22.02 -19.99 5.47
CA VAL A 65 -22.71 -20.03 4.17
C VAL A 65 -24.20 -19.74 4.34
N ASP A 66 -24.86 -20.39 5.30
CA ASP A 66 -26.29 -20.22 5.53
C ASP A 66 -26.66 -18.79 5.98
N ILE A 67 -25.81 -18.15 6.79
CA ILE A 67 -25.99 -16.75 7.22
C ILE A 67 -25.83 -15.80 6.02
N HIS A 68 -24.75 -15.93 5.26
CA HIS A 68 -24.44 -15.05 4.14
C HIS A 68 -25.39 -15.24 2.95
N GLU A 69 -25.92 -16.44 2.73
CA GLU A 69 -26.97 -16.69 1.74
C GLU A 69 -28.25 -15.90 2.08
N LYS A 70 -28.69 -15.94 3.35
CA LYS A 70 -29.84 -15.16 3.82
C LYS A 70 -29.57 -13.65 3.79
N PHE A 71 -28.36 -13.24 4.16
CA PHE A 71 -27.96 -11.83 4.15
C PHE A 71 -27.97 -11.27 2.73
N LEU A 72 -27.35 -11.97 1.77
CA LEU A 72 -27.35 -11.58 0.36
C LEU A 72 -28.76 -11.53 -0.22
N ALA A 73 -29.63 -12.48 0.12
CA ALA A 73 -31.02 -12.47 -0.30
C ALA A 73 -31.75 -11.21 0.20
N LYS A 74 -31.55 -10.83 1.47
CA LYS A 74 -32.12 -9.62 2.07
C LYS A 74 -31.53 -8.33 1.51
N LEU A 75 -30.23 -8.31 1.21
CA LEU A 75 -29.60 -7.19 0.51
C LEU A 75 -30.20 -7.00 -0.88
N LYS A 76 -30.34 -8.08 -1.66
CA LYS A 76 -30.98 -8.06 -2.99
C LYS A 76 -32.44 -7.60 -2.92
N GLU A 77 -33.18 -8.04 -1.89
CA GLU A 77 -34.54 -7.56 -1.62
C GLU A 77 -34.57 -6.05 -1.32
N ALA A 78 -33.66 -5.55 -0.49
CA ALA A 78 -33.61 -4.13 -0.09
C ALA A 78 -33.24 -3.17 -1.23
N VAL A 79 -32.59 -3.66 -2.28
CA VAL A 79 -32.17 -2.85 -3.45
C VAL A 79 -33.10 -3.00 -4.66
N ALA A 80 -34.16 -3.81 -4.55
CA ALA A 80 -35.15 -3.98 -5.61
C ALA A 80 -35.97 -2.69 -5.85
N VAL A 81 -36.45 -2.51 -7.09
CA VAL A 81 -37.00 -1.24 -7.61
C VAL A 81 -38.19 -0.69 -6.81
N ASP A 82 -38.91 -1.51 -6.04
CA ASP A 82 -40.06 -1.11 -5.22
C ASP A 82 -39.98 -1.62 -3.77
N SER A 83 -38.76 -1.82 -3.27
CA SER A 83 -38.57 -2.39 -1.94
C SER A 83 -38.96 -1.45 -0.81
N LYS A 84 -39.80 -1.92 0.10
CA LYS A 84 -40.07 -1.24 1.39
C LYS A 84 -38.98 -1.51 2.42
N LEU A 85 -38.09 -2.47 2.18
CA LEU A 85 -37.02 -2.87 3.08
C LEU A 85 -35.84 -1.92 2.93
N LYS A 86 -35.47 -1.22 3.99
CA LYS A 86 -34.30 -0.33 3.98
C LYS A 86 -33.02 -1.15 4.19
N LEU A 87 -31.97 -0.85 3.43
CA LEU A 87 -30.63 -1.46 3.56
C LEU A 87 -30.14 -1.50 5.02
N SER A 88 -30.31 -0.40 5.76
CA SER A 88 -29.89 -0.31 7.17
C SER A 88 -30.57 -1.33 8.08
N VAL A 89 -31.82 -1.70 7.79
CA VAL A 89 -32.56 -2.69 8.58
C VAL A 89 -31.94 -4.07 8.41
N VAL A 90 -31.50 -4.41 7.19
CA VAL A 90 -30.80 -5.67 6.89
C VAL A 90 -29.53 -5.79 7.74
N PHE A 91 -28.71 -4.76 7.82
CA PHE A 91 -27.48 -4.78 8.65
C PHE A 91 -27.77 -4.91 10.15
N LEU A 92 -28.81 -4.25 10.64
CA LEU A 92 -29.19 -4.35 12.05
C LEU A 92 -29.72 -5.74 12.39
N GLU A 93 -30.48 -6.36 11.49
CA GLU A 93 -30.99 -7.72 11.64
C GLU A 93 -29.84 -8.75 11.69
N PHE A 94 -28.81 -8.59 10.86
CA PHE A 94 -27.69 -9.53 10.77
C PHE A 94 -26.53 -9.28 11.76
N ARG A 95 -26.63 -8.24 12.58
CA ARG A 95 -25.63 -7.92 13.61
C ARG A 95 -25.34 -9.09 14.56
N GLU A 96 -26.37 -9.73 15.09
CA GLU A 96 -26.24 -10.85 16.03
C GLU A 96 -25.82 -12.15 15.32
N PRO A 97 -26.42 -12.54 14.17
CA PRO A 97 -25.94 -13.66 13.37
C PRO A 97 -24.44 -13.60 13.03
N PHE A 98 -23.89 -12.40 12.77
CA PHE A 98 -22.46 -12.23 12.48
C PHE A 98 -21.54 -12.43 13.70
N LEU A 99 -22.06 -12.61 14.92
CA LEU A 99 -21.22 -12.96 16.08
C LEU A 99 -20.50 -14.31 15.91
N ILE A 100 -20.97 -15.17 15.00
CA ILE A 100 -20.29 -16.43 14.64
C ILE A 100 -18.85 -16.22 14.16
N TYR A 101 -18.51 -15.03 13.66
CA TYR A 101 -17.13 -14.71 13.30
C TYR A 101 -16.17 -14.70 14.50
N GLY A 102 -16.68 -14.54 15.73
CA GLY A 102 -15.88 -14.71 16.94
C GLY A 102 -15.30 -16.13 17.06
N ASP A 103 -16.15 -17.14 16.83
CA ASP A 103 -15.75 -18.56 16.87
C ASP A 103 -14.88 -18.92 15.66
N TYR A 104 -15.23 -18.42 14.47
CA TYR A 104 -14.45 -18.62 13.25
C TYR A 104 -13.01 -18.08 13.39
N CYS A 105 -12.86 -16.83 13.83
CA CYS A 105 -11.57 -16.18 13.96
C CYS A 105 -10.72 -16.77 15.08
N SER A 106 -11.32 -17.10 16.22
CA SER A 106 -10.59 -17.72 17.35
C SER A 106 -10.07 -19.12 17.02
N SER A 107 -10.74 -19.83 16.11
CA SER A 107 -10.37 -21.18 15.68
C SER A 107 -9.34 -21.21 14.54
N MET A 108 -9.07 -20.09 13.87
CA MET A 108 -8.30 -20.03 12.62
C MET A 108 -6.87 -20.60 12.73
N THR A 109 -6.17 -20.31 13.84
CA THR A 109 -4.82 -20.83 14.09
C THR A 109 -4.83 -22.34 14.20
N ASN A 110 -5.74 -22.88 15.03
CA ASN A 110 -5.90 -24.32 15.23
C ASN A 110 -6.32 -25.04 13.93
N ALA A 111 -7.24 -24.44 13.18
CA ALA A 111 -7.68 -24.96 11.88
C ALA A 111 -6.51 -25.10 10.89
N THR A 112 -5.68 -24.05 10.81
CA THR A 112 -4.50 -24.03 9.94
C THR A 112 -3.46 -25.07 10.34
N ASP A 113 -3.18 -25.20 11.64
CA ASP A 113 -2.21 -26.17 12.15
C ASP A 113 -2.70 -27.60 11.97
N MET A 114 -3.98 -27.87 12.25
CA MET A 114 -4.61 -29.17 12.00
C MET A 114 -4.52 -29.56 10.52
N LEU A 115 -4.83 -28.65 9.59
CA LEU A 115 -4.72 -28.90 8.16
C LEU A 115 -3.27 -29.26 7.76
N ARG A 116 -2.28 -28.49 8.25
CA ARG A 116 -0.87 -28.78 7.99
C ARG A 116 -0.45 -30.15 8.53
N GLU A 117 -0.85 -30.48 9.75
CA GLU A 117 -0.54 -31.77 10.36
C GLU A 117 -1.13 -32.93 9.56
N VAL A 118 -2.39 -32.81 9.14
CA VAL A 118 -3.09 -33.85 8.39
C VAL A 118 -2.47 -34.04 7.00
N CYS A 119 -2.15 -32.95 6.29
CA CYS A 119 -1.43 -33.04 5.01
C CYS A 119 -0.06 -33.72 5.19
N LYS A 120 0.68 -33.39 6.26
CA LYS A 120 1.98 -34.02 6.54
C LYS A 120 1.87 -35.51 6.88
N LYS A 121 0.78 -35.93 7.52
CA LYS A 121 0.56 -37.32 7.98
C LYS A 121 -0.06 -38.22 6.89
N SER A 122 -0.75 -37.66 5.90
CA SER A 122 -1.48 -38.42 4.89
C SER A 122 -1.20 -37.91 3.48
N SER A 123 -0.43 -38.68 2.72
CA SER A 123 -0.12 -38.39 1.30
C SER A 123 -1.38 -38.34 0.43
N ASN A 124 -2.42 -39.11 0.77
CA ASN A 124 -3.72 -39.04 0.09
C ASN A 124 -4.41 -37.68 0.30
N VAL A 125 -4.39 -37.15 1.52
CA VAL A 125 -4.98 -35.84 1.82
C VAL A 125 -4.17 -34.71 1.18
N GLU A 126 -2.84 -34.80 1.25
CA GLU A 126 -1.94 -33.87 0.57
C GLU A 126 -2.19 -33.85 -0.95
N GLN A 127 -2.37 -35.01 -1.58
CA GLN A 127 -2.71 -35.10 -3.00
C GLN A 127 -4.08 -34.49 -3.30
N ILE A 128 -5.11 -34.77 -2.50
CA ILE A 128 -6.45 -34.16 -2.70
C ILE A 128 -6.36 -32.64 -2.65
N VAL A 129 -5.66 -32.07 -1.67
CA VAL A 129 -5.48 -30.61 -1.54
C VAL A 129 -4.69 -30.03 -2.71
N ASN A 130 -3.56 -30.65 -3.08
CA ASN A 130 -2.66 -30.15 -4.11
C ASN A 130 -3.17 -30.39 -5.55
N SER A 131 -4.12 -31.31 -5.74
CA SER A 131 -4.70 -31.67 -7.04
C SER A 131 -5.81 -30.71 -7.50
N HIS A 132 -6.30 -29.84 -6.61
CA HIS A 132 -7.31 -28.85 -6.99
C HIS A 132 -6.72 -27.87 -8.01
N GLU A 133 -7.42 -27.70 -9.14
CA GLU A 133 -6.95 -26.89 -10.28
C GLU A 133 -6.55 -25.46 -9.87
N ASP A 134 -7.34 -24.86 -8.97
CA ASP A 134 -7.10 -23.51 -8.47
C ASP A 134 -5.99 -23.40 -7.41
N PHE A 135 -5.52 -24.49 -6.80
CA PHE A 135 -4.64 -24.42 -5.62
C PHE A 135 -3.36 -23.61 -5.90
N ARG A 136 -2.62 -23.97 -6.96
CA ARG A 136 -1.40 -23.25 -7.37
C ARG A 136 -1.67 -21.84 -7.89
N GLY A 137 -2.87 -21.58 -8.41
CA GLY A 137 -3.28 -20.25 -8.86
C GLY A 137 -3.55 -19.33 -7.67
N LEU A 138 -4.34 -19.80 -6.71
CA LEU A 138 -4.70 -19.10 -5.48
C LEU A 138 -3.51 -18.88 -4.55
N GLU A 139 -2.60 -19.84 -4.45
CA GLU A 139 -1.36 -19.67 -3.67
C GLU A 139 -0.52 -18.51 -4.23
N ARG A 140 -0.32 -18.48 -5.55
CA ARG A 140 0.40 -17.37 -6.22
C ARG A 140 -0.35 -16.05 -6.11
N ALA A 141 -1.68 -16.05 -6.29
CA ALA A 141 -2.50 -14.85 -6.14
C ALA A 141 -2.43 -14.30 -4.72
N LYS A 142 -2.48 -15.17 -3.70
CA LYS A 142 -2.30 -14.80 -2.29
C LYS A 142 -0.94 -14.17 -2.06
N GLU A 143 0.14 -14.78 -2.56
CA GLU A 143 1.48 -14.22 -2.42
C GLU A 143 1.60 -12.84 -3.06
N ALA A 144 1.03 -12.66 -4.26
CA ALA A 144 0.99 -11.37 -4.95
C ALA A 144 0.20 -10.32 -4.15
N MET A 145 -0.98 -10.67 -3.63
CA MET A 145 -1.81 -9.74 -2.86
C MET A 145 -1.21 -9.40 -1.49
N VAL A 146 -0.51 -10.34 -0.85
CA VAL A 146 0.30 -10.04 0.35
C VAL A 146 1.40 -9.04 0.01
N ASP A 147 2.04 -9.17 -1.14
CA ASP A 147 3.07 -8.23 -1.58
C ASP A 147 2.52 -6.82 -1.85
N VAL A 148 1.36 -6.72 -2.50
CA VAL A 148 0.61 -5.46 -2.72
C VAL A 148 0.20 -4.83 -1.39
N ALA A 149 -0.36 -5.60 -0.46
CA ALA A 149 -0.77 -5.09 0.85
C ALA A 149 0.42 -4.55 1.65
N GLN A 150 1.55 -5.28 1.63
CA GLN A 150 2.78 -4.83 2.27
C GLN A 150 3.37 -3.58 1.59
N TYR A 151 3.29 -3.48 0.26
CA TYR A 151 3.70 -2.29 -0.49
C TYR A 151 2.87 -1.07 -0.07
N SER A 152 1.54 -1.18 -0.06
CA SER A 152 0.62 -0.11 0.34
C SER A 152 0.87 0.36 1.77
N ASN A 153 1.04 -0.59 2.71
CA ASN A 153 1.36 -0.29 4.10
C ASN A 153 2.67 0.50 4.24
N GLU A 154 3.70 0.16 3.47
CA GLU A 154 4.98 0.87 3.50
C GLU A 154 4.90 2.25 2.85
N VAL A 155 4.16 2.39 1.75
CA VAL A 155 3.91 3.69 1.09
C VAL A 155 3.19 4.64 2.04
N LYS A 156 2.20 4.13 2.79
CA LYS A 156 1.51 4.91 3.82
C LYS A 156 2.47 5.35 4.93
N ARG A 157 3.26 4.42 5.47
CA ARG A 157 4.25 4.72 6.52
C ARG A 157 5.27 5.76 6.06
N ASP A 158 5.83 5.60 4.87
CA ASP A 158 6.78 6.58 4.33
C ASP A 158 6.11 7.93 4.05
N SER A 159 4.84 7.96 3.64
CA SER A 159 4.10 9.23 3.47
C SER A 159 3.95 9.97 4.81
N GLU A 160 3.64 9.25 5.90
CA GLU A 160 3.62 9.82 7.26
C GLU A 160 5.02 10.32 7.68
N HIS A 161 6.07 9.56 7.36
CA HIS A 161 7.46 9.98 7.64
C HIS A 161 7.88 11.22 6.85
N LEU A 162 7.49 11.36 5.59
CA LEU A 162 7.79 12.54 4.77
C LEU A 162 7.23 13.82 5.40
N VAL A 163 6.03 13.75 6.02
CA VAL A 163 5.47 14.88 6.76
C VAL A 163 6.35 15.25 7.96
N VAL A 164 6.89 14.26 8.69
CA VAL A 164 7.83 14.51 9.81
C VAL A 164 9.12 15.15 9.29
N ILE A 165 9.68 14.63 8.20
CA ILE A 165 10.90 15.18 7.57
C ILE A 165 10.69 16.64 7.15
N GLN A 166 9.53 16.97 6.60
CA GLN A 166 9.19 18.33 6.20
C GLN A 166 9.09 19.26 7.43
N LYS A 167 8.47 18.82 8.53
CA LYS A 167 8.45 19.58 9.79
C LYS A 167 9.87 19.80 10.36
N VAL A 168 10.75 18.81 10.26
CA VAL A 168 12.15 18.96 10.67
C VAL A 168 12.85 20.01 9.80
N LYS A 169 12.67 19.97 8.47
CA LYS A 169 13.21 20.97 7.53
C LYS A 169 12.76 22.38 7.89
N GLU A 170 11.47 22.58 8.17
CA GLU A 170 10.89 23.88 8.54
C GLU A 170 11.36 24.38 9.91
N SER A 171 11.74 23.47 10.82
CA SER A 171 12.23 23.83 12.15
C SER A 171 13.68 24.30 12.19
N ILE A 172 14.46 24.10 11.11
CA ILE A 172 15.89 24.44 11.06
C ILE A 172 16.14 25.65 10.15
N LEU A 173 16.56 26.77 10.75
CA LEU A 173 17.01 27.98 10.08
C LEU A 173 18.40 27.80 9.45
N ASP A 174 18.61 28.46 8.31
CA ASP A 174 19.87 28.51 7.57
C ASP A 174 20.44 27.11 7.23
N LEU A 175 19.55 26.14 6.99
CA LEU A 175 19.95 24.79 6.59
C LEU A 175 20.83 24.87 5.35
N ASN A 176 22.01 24.25 5.42
CA ASN A 176 22.97 24.23 4.31
C ASN A 176 23.64 22.86 4.22
N LEU A 177 23.11 22.00 3.34
CA LEU A 177 23.60 20.65 3.16
C LEU A 177 24.35 20.46 1.83
N PRO A 178 25.34 19.54 1.76
CA PRO A 178 26.24 19.42 0.61
C PRO A 178 25.57 19.16 -0.74
N ASN A 179 24.39 18.52 -0.74
CA ASN A 179 23.65 18.15 -1.96
C ASN A 179 22.28 18.85 -2.00
N GLY A 180 22.15 20.01 -1.35
CA GLY A 180 20.91 20.75 -1.25
C GLY A 180 20.03 20.34 -0.06
N ASN A 181 19.02 21.17 0.21
CA ASN A 181 18.27 21.15 1.47
C ASN A 181 17.02 20.25 1.47
N ASN A 182 16.90 19.34 0.49
CA ASN A 182 15.80 18.38 0.45
C ASN A 182 16.15 17.20 1.35
N LEU A 183 15.65 17.20 2.58
CA LEU A 183 16.01 16.20 3.60
C LEU A 183 15.65 14.76 3.18
N GLU A 184 14.63 14.59 2.36
CA GLU A 184 14.16 13.29 1.83
C GLU A 184 15.26 12.52 1.08
N GLN A 185 16.20 13.22 0.43
CA GLN A 185 17.31 12.60 -0.29
C GLN A 185 18.33 11.91 0.64
N TYR A 186 18.32 12.32 1.91
CA TYR A 186 19.18 11.76 2.95
C TYR A 186 18.52 10.58 3.68
N GLY A 187 17.28 10.23 3.32
CA GLY A 187 16.57 9.06 3.80
C GLY A 187 15.66 9.33 4.99
N ARG A 188 15.35 8.27 5.74
CA ARG A 188 14.50 8.36 6.94
C ARG A 188 15.24 9.02 8.09
N LEU A 189 14.50 9.77 8.92
CA LEU A 189 14.98 10.20 10.24
C LEU A 189 15.01 8.98 11.17
N LEU A 190 16.19 8.65 11.70
CA LEU A 190 16.41 7.50 12.56
C LEU A 190 16.37 7.86 14.04
N LEU A 191 16.89 9.04 14.39
CA LEU A 191 16.98 9.52 15.76
C LEU A 191 17.19 11.03 15.80
N ASP A 192 16.65 11.67 16.83
CA ASP A 192 16.93 13.06 17.19
C ASP A 192 17.15 13.19 18.71
N GLY A 193 17.90 14.21 19.13
CA GLY A 193 18.11 14.51 20.54
C GLY A 193 19.37 15.31 20.87
N ASP A 194 19.54 15.58 22.16
CA ASP A 194 20.71 16.28 22.70
C ASP A 194 21.98 15.42 22.61
N LEU A 195 23.07 16.06 22.20
CA LEU A 195 24.36 15.42 21.97
C LEU A 195 25.52 16.35 22.35
N ASN A 196 26.48 15.82 23.11
CA ASN A 196 27.74 16.52 23.36
C ASN A 196 28.80 15.99 22.40
N ILE A 197 29.32 16.84 21.52
CA ILE A 197 30.31 16.46 20.50
C ILE A 197 31.65 17.18 20.75
N LYS A 198 32.75 16.45 20.61
CA LYS A 198 34.11 16.98 20.69
C LYS A 198 34.91 16.50 19.47
N ALA A 199 35.39 17.44 18.66
CA ALA A 199 36.37 17.13 17.60
C ALA A 199 37.74 16.88 18.24
N HIS A 200 38.53 15.92 17.77
CA HIS A 200 39.84 15.63 18.37
C HIS A 200 40.88 16.75 18.16
N GLU A 201 40.68 17.57 17.12
CA GLU A 201 41.48 18.78 16.88
C GLU A 201 41.10 19.95 17.80
N ASP A 202 39.90 19.92 18.40
CA ASP A 202 39.37 20.98 19.26
C ASP A 202 39.29 20.47 20.70
N GLN A 203 39.94 21.16 21.65
CA GLN A 203 39.84 20.73 23.05
C GLN A 203 38.45 21.00 23.67
N LYS A 204 37.57 21.74 22.99
CA LYS A 204 36.26 22.14 23.52
C LYS A 204 35.13 21.17 23.13
N THR A 205 34.43 20.67 24.15
CA THR A 205 33.16 19.95 23.97
C THR A 205 32.03 20.95 23.66
N LYS A 206 31.23 20.64 22.64
CA LYS A 206 30.12 21.46 22.16
C LYS A 206 28.80 20.73 22.43
N HIS A 207 27.89 21.40 23.12
CA HIS A 207 26.50 20.93 23.28
C HIS A 207 25.68 21.28 22.03
N ARG A 208 25.02 20.30 21.42
CA ARG A 208 24.22 20.43 20.20
C ARG A 208 22.96 19.58 20.31
N TYR A 209 21.93 19.96 19.57
CA TYR A 209 20.84 19.05 19.25
C TYR A 209 21.16 18.44 17.87
N ALA A 210 20.86 17.16 17.67
CA ALA A 210 21.26 16.42 16.50
C ALA A 210 20.07 15.70 15.87
N PHE A 211 20.00 15.71 14.53
CA PHE A 211 19.08 14.90 13.73
C PHE A 211 19.90 13.90 12.91
N VAL A 212 19.65 12.61 13.08
CA VAL A 212 20.34 11.52 12.37
C VAL A 212 19.42 10.95 11.32
N PHE A 213 19.75 11.18 10.06
CA PHE A 213 19.14 10.55 8.91
C PHE A 213 19.99 9.38 8.42
N GLU A 214 19.45 8.53 7.54
CA GLU A 214 20.15 7.37 6.99
C GLU A 214 21.49 7.72 6.29
N LYS A 215 21.65 8.93 5.72
CA LYS A 215 22.88 9.37 5.04
C LYS A 215 23.62 10.53 5.71
N VAL A 216 22.98 11.29 6.61
CA VAL A 216 23.57 12.51 7.18
C VAL A 216 23.20 12.69 8.64
N MET A 217 24.13 13.18 9.44
CA MET A 217 23.85 13.71 10.78
C MET A 217 23.92 15.24 10.73
N ILE A 218 22.86 15.91 11.14
CA ILE A 218 22.73 17.38 11.15
C ILE A 218 22.82 17.84 12.60
N LEU A 219 23.73 18.77 12.88
CA LEU A 219 23.91 19.37 14.20
C LEU A 219 23.39 20.80 14.20
N VAL A 220 22.58 21.11 15.20
CA VAL A 220 21.90 22.40 15.34
C VAL A 220 22.06 22.95 16.76
N LYS A 221 21.71 24.23 16.94
CA LYS A 221 21.50 24.84 18.27
C LYS A 221 20.08 25.35 18.36
N ASN A 222 19.53 25.42 19.58
CA ASN A 222 18.26 26.12 19.79
C ASN A 222 18.38 27.56 19.33
N SER A 223 17.36 28.03 18.63
CA SER A 223 17.19 29.43 18.31
C SER A 223 16.67 30.20 19.52
N ASN A 224 17.04 31.48 19.62
CA ASN A 224 16.46 32.41 20.61
C ASN A 224 15.26 33.18 20.03
N THR A 225 14.80 32.83 18.82
CA THR A 225 13.64 33.45 18.16
C THR A 225 12.34 33.04 18.85
N LYS A 226 11.33 33.93 18.77
CA LYS A 226 10.01 33.71 19.38
C LYS A 226 9.34 32.47 18.80
N ILE A 227 8.43 31.88 19.59
CA ILE A 227 7.56 30.75 19.23
C ILE A 227 6.90 31.01 17.87
N GLY A 228 7.23 30.20 16.85
CA GLY A 228 6.58 30.24 15.53
C GLY A 228 7.53 30.28 14.33
N GLU A 229 8.78 30.73 14.50
CA GLU A 229 9.79 30.77 13.42
C GLU A 229 11.07 30.06 13.85
N GLY A 230 11.34 28.89 13.24
CA GLY A 230 12.62 28.19 13.28
C GLY A 230 13.16 27.87 14.67
N GLN A 231 12.78 26.72 15.23
CA GLN A 231 13.22 26.28 16.56
C GLN A 231 14.74 26.11 16.68
N TYR A 232 15.41 25.78 15.58
CA TYR A 232 16.81 25.42 15.54
C TYR A 232 17.57 26.27 14.51
N VAL A 233 18.85 26.54 14.78
CA VAL A 233 19.79 27.18 13.86
C VAL A 233 20.84 26.15 13.45
N PHE A 234 20.98 25.94 12.14
CA PHE A 234 21.97 25.05 11.56
C PHE A 234 23.41 25.39 12.01
N ARG A 235 24.24 24.36 12.22
CA ARG A 235 25.67 24.54 12.55
C ARG A 235 26.59 23.76 11.65
N GLU A 236 26.36 22.46 11.53
CA GLU A 236 27.23 21.58 10.77
C GLU A 236 26.46 20.31 10.35
N ALA A 237 26.90 19.70 9.27
CA ALA A 237 26.37 18.42 8.79
C ALA A 237 27.52 17.45 8.51
N HIS A 238 27.31 16.19 8.86
CA HIS A 238 28.28 15.11 8.70
C HIS A 238 27.68 14.04 7.80
N ASN A 239 28.27 13.85 6.62
CA ASN A 239 27.89 12.77 5.71
C ASN A 239 28.36 11.44 6.31
N LEU A 240 27.41 10.57 6.67
CA LEU A 240 27.69 9.35 7.40
C LEU A 240 28.51 8.34 6.59
N GLN A 241 28.51 8.43 5.25
CA GLN A 241 29.32 7.56 4.41
C GLN A 241 30.83 7.70 4.68
N ASP A 242 31.26 8.85 5.21
CA ASP A 242 32.67 9.17 5.45
C ASP A 242 33.17 8.67 6.81
N TYR A 243 32.29 8.13 7.65
CA TYR A 243 32.61 7.77 9.03
C TYR A 243 32.53 6.26 9.28
N ARG A 244 33.27 5.83 10.30
CA ARG A 244 33.05 4.57 11.04
C ARG A 244 32.68 4.93 12.48
N VAL A 245 31.78 4.16 13.07
CA VAL A 245 31.28 4.41 14.44
C VAL A 245 31.71 3.27 15.35
N GLU A 246 32.47 3.62 16.37
CA GLU A 246 33.02 2.66 17.34
C GLU A 246 32.59 3.03 18.76
N ILE A 247 32.41 2.03 19.62
CA ILE A 247 32.20 2.26 21.05
C ILE A 247 33.56 2.48 21.70
N CYS A 248 33.72 3.62 22.38
CA CYS A 248 34.90 3.88 23.18
C CYS A 248 34.84 3.04 24.46
N HIS A 249 35.62 1.95 24.48
CA HIS A 249 35.84 1.20 25.71
C HIS A 249 36.90 1.94 26.50
N SER A 250 36.49 2.63 27.56
CA SER A 250 37.41 3.35 28.44
C SER A 250 38.48 2.36 28.94
N ARG A 251 39.72 2.45 28.42
CA ARG A 251 40.85 1.78 29.07
C ARG A 251 40.95 2.40 30.45
N ARG A 252 41.15 1.58 31.47
CA ARG A 252 41.41 2.01 32.86
C ARG A 252 42.69 2.86 32.91
N THR A 253 42.63 4.11 32.49
CA THR A 253 43.69 5.08 32.74
C THR A 253 43.41 5.68 34.10
N LEU A 254 44.34 5.46 35.05
CA LEU A 254 44.41 6.17 36.32
C LEU A 254 44.48 7.67 36.03
N GLY A 255 43.35 8.36 35.97
CA GLY A 255 43.27 9.76 35.59
C GLY A 255 41.90 10.33 35.90
N ARG A 256 41.92 11.50 36.53
CA ARG A 256 40.86 12.12 37.33
C ARG A 256 39.70 12.73 36.52
N ASP A 257 39.16 12.01 35.54
CA ASP A 257 37.99 12.49 34.78
C ASP A 257 36.94 11.40 34.54
N GLY A 258 36.19 11.08 35.60
CA GLY A 258 35.12 10.08 35.59
C GLY A 258 33.80 10.52 34.92
N ARG A 259 33.79 11.64 34.17
CA ARG A 259 32.55 12.30 33.72
C ARG A 259 32.06 11.92 32.31
N LEU A 260 32.83 11.16 31.54
CA LEU A 260 32.53 10.90 30.12
C LEU A 260 32.60 9.41 29.76
N LYS A 261 31.94 8.57 30.58
CA LYS A 261 32.03 7.10 30.49
C LYS A 261 31.33 6.51 29.26
N TYR A 262 30.25 7.13 28.77
CA TYR A 262 29.43 6.62 27.67
C TYR A 262 29.67 7.45 26.42
N SER A 263 30.51 6.94 25.52
CA SER A 263 30.89 7.67 24.31
C SER A 263 30.99 6.80 23.06
N LEU A 264 30.77 7.43 21.91
CA LEU A 264 30.96 6.88 20.59
C LEU A 264 32.04 7.66 19.86
N LEU A 265 32.91 6.96 19.14
CA LEU A 265 33.91 7.55 18.26
C LEU A 265 33.39 7.52 16.83
N LEU A 266 33.25 8.71 16.23
CA LEU A 266 33.02 8.90 14.80
C LEU A 266 34.37 9.17 14.14
N ALA A 267 35.02 8.12 13.65
CA ALA A 267 36.30 8.20 12.97
C ALA A 267 36.10 8.38 11.47
N ARG A 268 36.67 9.45 10.87
CA ARG A 268 36.66 9.61 9.41
C ARG A 268 37.52 8.53 8.73
N LYS A 269 37.00 7.95 7.65
CA LYS A 269 37.70 6.95 6.82
C LYS A 269 38.96 7.52 6.16
N THR A 270 39.02 8.83 5.93
CA THR A 270 40.14 9.54 5.28
C THR A 270 41.27 9.94 6.24
N GLN A 271 41.26 9.47 7.49
CA GLN A 271 42.26 9.78 8.53
C GLN A 271 42.42 11.27 8.88
N SER A 272 41.47 12.16 8.53
CA SER A 272 41.58 13.59 8.83
C SER A 272 41.26 13.92 10.29
N THR A 273 40.00 13.75 10.69
CA THR A 273 39.44 14.25 11.95
C THR A 273 38.49 13.23 12.54
N ALA A 274 38.61 12.99 13.85
CA ALA A 274 37.71 12.13 14.60
C ALA A 274 36.87 12.96 15.57
N PHE A 275 35.65 12.50 15.83
CA PHE A 275 34.73 13.14 16.77
C PHE A 275 34.37 12.16 17.86
N THR A 276 34.39 12.60 19.11
CA THR A 276 33.83 11.85 20.23
C THR A 276 32.46 12.42 20.58
N LEU A 277 31.45 11.56 20.58
CA LEU A 277 30.10 11.86 21.03
C LEU A 277 29.95 11.36 22.47
N TYR A 278 29.39 12.18 23.35
CA TYR A 278 29.17 11.87 24.75
C TYR A 278 27.67 11.87 25.07
N MET A 279 27.23 10.81 25.75
CA MET A 279 25.85 10.60 26.17
C MET A 279 25.79 10.50 27.71
N LYS A 280 24.60 10.72 28.29
CA LYS A 280 24.45 10.74 29.75
C LYS A 280 24.40 9.33 30.32
N THR A 281 23.81 8.39 29.58
CA THR A 281 23.62 7.00 30.02
C THR A 281 24.10 5.99 28.99
N GLU A 282 24.22 4.74 29.43
CA GLU A 282 24.56 3.60 28.57
C GLU A 282 23.43 3.29 27.58
N GLU A 283 22.18 3.38 28.02
CA GLU A 283 20.99 3.16 27.20
C GLU A 283 20.89 4.21 26.08
N GLU A 284 21.19 5.48 26.39
CA GLU A 284 21.30 6.53 25.38
C GLU A 284 22.42 6.20 24.38
N ARG A 285 23.63 5.85 24.85
CA ARG A 285 24.74 5.47 23.97
C ARG A 285 24.33 4.35 23.01
N ASP A 286 23.67 3.32 23.52
CA ASP A 286 23.25 2.18 22.72
C ASP A 286 22.13 2.53 21.75
N LYS A 287 21.22 3.44 22.13
CA LYS A 287 20.20 3.99 21.22
C LYS A 287 20.85 4.74 20.05
N TRP A 288 21.79 5.64 20.34
CA TRP A 288 22.55 6.35 19.31
C TRP A 288 23.37 5.40 18.44
N LYS A 289 24.04 4.41 19.05
CA LYS A 289 24.82 3.41 18.33
C LYS A 289 23.95 2.60 17.36
N ARG A 290 22.77 2.15 17.80
CA ARG A 290 21.81 1.45 16.94
C ARG A 290 21.36 2.32 15.76
N ALA A 291 21.08 3.60 15.98
CA ALA A 291 20.70 4.52 14.89
C ALA A 291 21.84 4.66 13.87
N PHE A 292 23.09 4.84 14.33
CA PHE A 292 24.24 4.87 13.44
C PHE A 292 24.46 3.54 12.71
N ASP A 293 24.29 2.39 13.38
CA ASP A 293 24.44 1.09 12.75
C ASP A 293 23.42 0.88 11.63
N ILE A 294 22.16 1.27 11.86
CA ILE A 294 21.12 1.25 10.82
C ILE A 294 21.53 2.13 9.63
N ALA A 295 21.99 3.35 9.87
CA ALA A 295 22.47 4.24 8.81
C ALA A 295 23.64 3.63 8.02
N MET A 296 24.65 3.09 8.71
CA MET A 296 25.81 2.46 8.07
C MET A 296 25.40 1.24 7.24
N GLU A 297 24.46 0.43 7.72
CA GLU A 297 23.96 -0.73 7.00
C GLU A 297 23.06 -0.36 5.80
N VAL A 298 22.47 0.84 5.79
CA VAL A 298 21.78 1.40 4.61
C VAL A 298 22.78 1.90 3.57
N ILE A 299 23.89 2.51 4.00
CA ILE A 299 24.92 3.03 3.10
C ILE A 299 25.77 1.91 2.49
N ASP A 300 26.17 0.94 3.31
CA ASP A 300 27.06 -0.17 2.94
C ASP A 300 26.52 -1.49 3.51
N PRO A 301 25.48 -2.07 2.89
CA PRO A 301 24.85 -3.30 3.38
C PRO A 301 25.82 -4.49 3.29
N ILE A 302 25.75 -5.39 4.27
CA ILE A 302 26.64 -6.55 4.38
C ILE A 302 26.63 -7.42 3.11
N GLY A 303 25.48 -7.53 2.44
CA GLY A 303 25.33 -8.28 1.20
C GLY A 303 26.29 -7.84 0.08
N CYS A 304 26.73 -6.57 0.06
CA CYS A 304 27.70 -6.07 -0.92
C CYS A 304 29.06 -6.76 -0.81
N ARG A 305 29.40 -7.37 0.33
CA ARG A 305 30.67 -8.12 0.50
C ARG A 305 30.71 -9.42 -0.29
N ASN A 306 29.54 -9.95 -0.68
CA ASN A 306 29.39 -11.25 -1.33
C ASN A 306 29.16 -11.13 -2.84
N THR A 307 29.36 -9.95 -3.42
CA THR A 307 29.13 -9.70 -4.85
C THR A 307 30.12 -8.65 -5.38
N ASP A 308 30.34 -8.65 -6.68
CA ASP A 308 31.10 -7.65 -7.43
C ASP A 308 30.22 -6.51 -7.96
N HIS A 309 28.92 -6.51 -7.66
CA HIS A 309 28.03 -5.39 -7.89
C HIS A 309 28.39 -4.19 -7.00
N ARG A 310 28.21 -2.98 -7.53
CA ARG A 310 28.39 -1.71 -6.81
C ARG A 310 27.03 -1.08 -6.52
N PHE A 311 26.38 -1.55 -5.47
CA PHE A 311 25.04 -1.12 -5.10
C PHE A 311 25.03 0.21 -4.36
N ASN A 312 24.08 1.06 -4.74
CA ASN A 312 23.74 2.28 -4.02
C ASN A 312 22.26 2.25 -3.64
N VAL A 313 21.95 2.70 -2.43
CA VAL A 313 20.57 2.91 -2.01
C VAL A 313 19.92 4.01 -2.87
N CYS A 314 18.71 3.76 -3.37
CA CYS A 314 17.99 4.62 -4.30
C CYS A 314 16.53 4.77 -3.91
N THR A 315 15.99 5.96 -4.19
CA THR A 315 14.55 6.22 -4.19
C THR A 315 14.03 6.12 -5.63
N PHE A 316 12.85 5.53 -5.80
CA PHE A 316 12.17 5.37 -7.09
C PHE A 316 10.78 6.00 -7.03
N ASP A 317 10.41 6.78 -8.06
CA ASP A 317 9.13 7.51 -8.10
C ASP A 317 7.94 6.62 -8.51
N ALA A 318 8.23 5.52 -9.18
CA ALA A 318 7.24 4.52 -9.61
C ALA A 318 7.48 3.17 -8.88
N PRO A 319 6.44 2.33 -8.74
CA PRO A 319 6.60 0.97 -8.24
C PRO A 319 7.60 0.19 -9.09
N ILE A 320 8.59 -0.41 -8.44
CA ILE A 320 9.62 -1.23 -9.10
C ILE A 320 9.68 -2.59 -8.43
N ILE A 321 9.97 -3.61 -9.23
CA ILE A 321 10.09 -5.00 -8.80
C ILE A 321 11.57 -5.35 -8.61
N CYS A 322 11.87 -6.07 -7.53
CA CYS A 322 13.20 -6.62 -7.26
C CYS A 322 13.56 -7.69 -8.30
N ARG A 323 14.72 -7.53 -8.93
CA ARG A 323 15.20 -8.42 -9.99
C ARG A 323 15.41 -9.88 -9.55
N HIS A 324 15.64 -10.09 -8.25
CA HIS A 324 15.95 -11.40 -7.67
C HIS A 324 14.68 -12.15 -7.23
N CYS A 325 13.81 -11.53 -6.42
CA CYS A 325 12.65 -12.20 -5.83
C CYS A 325 11.32 -11.89 -6.52
N SER A 326 11.31 -11.01 -7.53
CA SER A 326 10.12 -10.58 -8.27
C SER A 326 9.03 -9.90 -7.43
N LYS A 327 9.34 -9.48 -6.21
CA LYS A 327 8.45 -8.72 -5.31
C LYS A 327 8.69 -7.21 -5.40
N PHE A 328 7.70 -6.40 -5.08
CA PHE A 328 7.81 -4.93 -5.06
C PHE A 328 8.88 -4.45 -4.08
N LEU A 329 9.64 -3.43 -4.49
CA LEU A 329 10.37 -2.57 -3.58
C LEU A 329 9.37 -1.64 -2.90
N LYS A 330 9.30 -1.69 -1.57
CA LYS A 330 8.21 -1.11 -0.79
C LYS A 330 8.56 0.28 -0.28
N GLY A 331 7.59 1.18 -0.27
CA GLY A 331 7.72 2.52 0.29
C GLY A 331 7.95 3.62 -0.75
N LYS A 332 8.25 4.82 -0.24
CA LYS A 332 8.58 6.03 -1.00
C LYS A 332 9.99 6.53 -0.75
N ILE A 333 10.68 6.03 0.28
CA ILE A 333 12.03 6.48 0.64
C ILE A 333 12.98 5.28 0.55
N HIS A 334 14.04 5.39 -0.25
CA HIS A 334 15.13 4.39 -0.25
C HIS A 334 14.62 2.93 -0.35
N GLN A 335 13.70 2.64 -1.27
CA GLN A 335 12.99 1.36 -1.31
C GLN A 335 13.89 0.16 -1.60
N GLY A 336 15.05 0.41 -2.21
CA GLY A 336 16.02 -0.64 -2.54
C GLY A 336 17.33 -0.08 -3.06
N TYR A 337 18.06 -0.94 -3.77
CA TYR A 337 19.43 -0.70 -4.19
C TYR A 337 19.56 -0.87 -5.69
N ARG A 338 20.25 0.07 -6.34
CA ARG A 338 20.60 0.01 -7.76
C ARG A 338 22.10 -0.18 -7.93
N CYS A 339 22.51 -1.15 -8.75
CA CYS A 339 23.91 -1.31 -9.11
C CYS A 339 24.34 -0.19 -10.06
N LYS A 340 25.41 0.55 -9.73
CA LYS A 340 25.97 1.59 -10.62
C LYS A 340 26.50 1.07 -11.96
N SER A 341 26.90 -0.21 -12.01
CA SER A 341 27.59 -0.77 -13.17
C SER A 341 26.66 -1.44 -14.18
N CYS A 342 25.56 -2.03 -13.72
CA CYS A 342 24.64 -2.82 -14.57
C CYS A 342 23.17 -2.53 -14.28
N GLU A 343 22.88 -1.52 -13.45
CA GLU A 343 21.56 -0.95 -13.17
C GLU A 343 20.50 -1.89 -12.59
N ILE A 344 20.84 -3.14 -12.27
CA ILE A 344 19.89 -4.04 -11.60
C ILE A 344 19.43 -3.45 -10.27
N VAL A 345 18.14 -3.66 -9.99
CA VAL A 345 17.47 -3.14 -8.81
C VAL A 345 17.00 -4.28 -7.92
N VAL A 346 17.35 -4.24 -6.62
CA VAL A 346 17.05 -5.30 -5.65
C VAL A 346 16.76 -4.78 -4.24
N HIS A 347 16.10 -5.59 -3.41
CA HIS A 347 15.99 -5.35 -1.97
C HIS A 347 17.36 -5.48 -1.28
N LYS A 348 17.54 -4.84 -0.12
CA LYS A 348 18.72 -4.99 0.76
C LYS A 348 19.09 -6.47 0.99
N GLY A 349 18.10 -7.27 1.38
CA GLY A 349 18.27 -8.71 1.66
C GLY A 349 18.49 -9.59 0.42
N CYS A 350 18.26 -9.06 -0.78
CA CYS A 350 18.48 -9.79 -2.04
C CYS A 350 19.88 -9.54 -2.63
N ILE A 351 20.65 -8.58 -2.11
CA ILE A 351 21.95 -8.17 -2.67
C ILE A 351 22.91 -9.35 -2.80
N SER A 352 23.08 -10.16 -1.75
CA SER A 352 24.01 -11.29 -1.74
C SER A 352 23.66 -12.39 -2.75
N SER A 353 22.41 -12.42 -3.22
CA SER A 353 21.89 -13.46 -4.11
C SER A 353 21.83 -13.01 -5.58
N THR A 354 22.42 -11.86 -5.91
CA THR A 354 22.37 -11.28 -7.27
C THR A 354 23.38 -11.86 -8.25
N GLY A 355 24.30 -12.71 -7.79
CA GLY A 355 25.33 -13.31 -8.64
C GLY A 355 26.42 -12.31 -9.03
N ARG A 356 26.90 -12.41 -10.28
CA ARG A 356 28.01 -11.62 -10.82
C ARG A 356 27.53 -10.45 -11.68
N CYS A 357 28.20 -9.31 -11.53
CA CYS A 357 27.98 -8.08 -12.24
C CYS A 357 28.37 -8.17 -13.72
N LYS A 358 27.60 -7.50 -14.59
CA LYS A 358 27.80 -7.42 -16.05
C LYS A 358 27.68 -8.74 -16.83
N GLN A 359 27.24 -9.83 -16.24
CA GLN A 359 26.68 -10.92 -17.04
C GLN A 359 25.31 -10.50 -17.55
N ASN A 360 25.08 -10.61 -18.86
CA ASN A 360 23.74 -10.63 -19.46
C ASN A 360 23.02 -11.88 -18.96
N GLN A 361 22.65 -11.88 -17.69
CA GLN A 361 21.68 -12.84 -17.20
C GLN A 361 20.35 -12.37 -17.76
N SER A 362 19.89 -13.09 -18.77
CA SER A 362 18.47 -13.12 -19.12
C SER A 362 17.66 -13.12 -17.84
N PRO A 363 16.56 -12.35 -17.75
CA PRO A 363 15.55 -12.58 -16.72
C PRO A 363 15.45 -14.08 -16.45
N PRO A 364 15.73 -14.61 -15.23
CA PRO A 364 15.07 -15.82 -14.75
C PRO A 364 13.68 -15.80 -15.36
N PRO A 365 13.28 -16.88 -16.05
CA PRO A 365 12.00 -16.93 -16.73
C PRO A 365 10.96 -16.51 -15.71
N VAL A 366 10.48 -15.28 -15.86
CA VAL A 366 9.44 -14.74 -15.02
C VAL A 366 8.24 -15.59 -15.44
N CYS A 367 7.81 -16.50 -14.56
CA CYS A 367 6.56 -17.24 -14.73
C CYS A 367 5.35 -16.29 -14.87
N ASP A 368 5.57 -15.00 -14.63
CA ASP A 368 4.58 -13.97 -14.33
C ASP A 368 4.50 -12.85 -15.37
N ARG A 369 4.79 -13.10 -16.67
CA ARG A 369 4.44 -12.09 -17.71
C ARG A 369 2.94 -11.74 -17.65
N LEU A 370 2.09 -12.68 -17.24
CA LEU A 370 0.65 -12.49 -17.05
C LEU A 370 0.30 -11.57 -15.86
N LEU A 371 1.06 -11.57 -14.76
CA LEU A 371 0.74 -10.70 -13.59
C LEU A 371 1.07 -9.23 -13.83
N SER A 372 2.00 -8.92 -14.75
CA SER A 372 2.30 -7.53 -15.11
C SER A 372 1.11 -6.83 -15.79
N GLU A 373 0.26 -7.58 -16.51
CA GLU A 373 -0.97 -7.06 -17.13
C GLU A 373 -2.07 -6.75 -16.09
N PHE A 374 -2.08 -7.42 -14.94
CA PHE A 374 -3.06 -7.18 -13.86
C PHE A 374 -2.60 -6.18 -12.80
N ASN A 375 -1.32 -5.80 -12.79
CA ASN A 375 -0.73 -4.88 -11.81
C ASN A 375 -0.90 -3.38 -12.16
N TRP A 376 -1.74 -3.04 -13.14
CA TRP A 376 -1.98 -1.65 -13.56
C TRP A 376 -2.62 -0.76 -12.48
N PHE A 377 -3.22 -1.36 -11.44
CA PHE A 377 -3.83 -0.66 -10.31
C PHE A 377 -2.83 -0.34 -9.17
N VAL A 378 -1.61 -0.88 -9.20
CA VAL A 378 -0.58 -0.60 -8.17
C VAL A 378 0.09 0.75 -8.45
N GLY A 379 -0.71 1.81 -8.54
CA GLY A 379 -0.25 3.20 -8.52
C GLY A 379 -0.39 3.80 -7.12
N ALA A 380 0.26 4.94 -6.88
CA ALA A 380 0.05 5.72 -5.66
C ALA A 380 -1.38 6.30 -5.66
N MET A 381 -2.37 5.50 -5.26
CA MET A 381 -3.70 5.98 -4.96
C MET A 381 -3.77 6.25 -3.47
N ASP A 382 -3.51 7.50 -3.07
CA ASP A 382 -4.00 7.95 -1.77
C ASP A 382 -5.55 7.92 -1.76
N ARG A 383 -6.14 7.96 -0.57
CA ARG A 383 -7.59 7.85 -0.40
C ARG A 383 -8.34 8.91 -1.22
N ASP A 384 -7.79 10.11 -1.33
CA ASP A 384 -8.40 11.22 -2.07
C ASP A 384 -8.30 11.01 -3.58
N THR A 385 -7.19 10.44 -4.06
CA THR A 385 -6.96 10.05 -5.46
C THR A 385 -7.81 8.84 -5.85
N ALA A 386 -7.98 7.87 -4.96
CA ALA A 386 -8.92 6.77 -5.15
C ALA A 386 -10.37 7.28 -5.20
N THR A 387 -10.75 8.18 -4.28
CA THR A 387 -12.06 8.86 -4.28
C THR A 387 -12.26 9.71 -5.54
N ASN A 388 -11.25 10.43 -6.03
CA ASN A 388 -11.33 11.25 -7.24
C ASN A 388 -11.44 10.42 -8.53
N ASN A 389 -10.75 9.28 -8.61
CA ASN A 389 -10.87 8.37 -9.76
C ASN A 389 -12.16 7.54 -9.72
N LEU A 390 -12.64 7.19 -8.51
CA LEU A 390 -14.00 6.67 -8.34
C LEU A 390 -15.00 7.74 -8.82
N ASN A 391 -14.86 9.00 -8.41
CA ASN A 391 -15.68 10.13 -8.87
C ASN A 391 -15.64 10.35 -10.39
N GLN A 392 -14.52 10.08 -11.06
CA GLN A 392 -14.44 10.08 -12.52
C GLN A 392 -15.18 8.89 -13.16
N SER A 393 -15.11 7.71 -12.54
CA SER A 393 -15.84 6.51 -12.99
C SER A 393 -17.34 6.56 -12.69
N LEU A 394 -17.75 7.42 -11.76
CA LEU A 394 -19.13 7.70 -11.33
C LEU A 394 -19.85 8.73 -12.22
N GLN A 395 -19.27 9.14 -13.36
CA GLN A 395 -19.91 10.04 -14.34
C GLN A 395 -20.98 9.36 -15.22
N TRP A 396 -21.36 8.12 -14.93
CA TRP A 396 -22.29 7.32 -15.73
C TRP A 396 -23.56 6.94 -14.94
N PRO A 397 -24.76 7.34 -15.38
CA PRO A 397 -26.01 6.98 -14.71
C PRO A 397 -26.34 5.49 -14.90
N PHE A 398 -26.75 4.83 -13.81
CA PHE A 398 -27.14 3.40 -13.77
C PHE A 398 -28.63 3.14 -14.08
N LYS A 399 -29.46 4.16 -14.32
CA LYS A 399 -30.80 3.92 -14.88
C LYS A 399 -30.67 3.68 -16.39
N GLU A 400 -31.16 2.55 -16.89
CA GLU A 400 -31.38 2.37 -18.32
C GLU A 400 -32.34 3.47 -18.81
N VAL A 401 -31.78 4.52 -19.42
CA VAL A 401 -32.59 5.57 -20.03
C VAL A 401 -33.08 5.03 -21.36
N ILE A 402 -34.33 4.57 -21.40
CA ILE A 402 -35.00 4.16 -22.63
C ILE A 402 -35.58 5.40 -23.29
N ALA A 403 -35.16 5.68 -24.52
CA ALA A 403 -35.72 6.74 -25.33
C ALA A 403 -36.47 6.17 -26.53
N THR A 404 -37.56 6.82 -26.91
CA THR A 404 -38.36 6.48 -28.08
C THR A 404 -37.97 7.40 -29.23
N ALA A 405 -37.59 6.85 -30.39
CA ALA A 405 -37.26 7.63 -31.57
C ALA A 405 -38.50 8.36 -32.11
N LEU A 406 -38.43 9.69 -32.23
CA LEU A 406 -39.48 10.55 -32.76
C LEU A 406 -39.47 10.64 -34.28
N TYR A 407 -38.30 10.45 -34.89
CA TYR A 407 -38.08 10.56 -36.34
C TYR A 407 -37.11 9.47 -36.83
N ASP A 408 -37.20 9.15 -38.12
CA ASP A 408 -36.20 8.31 -38.79
C ASP A 408 -34.86 9.03 -38.86
N PHE A 409 -33.76 8.31 -38.62
CA PHE A 409 -32.41 8.83 -38.78
C PHE A 409 -31.56 7.87 -39.62
N SER A 410 -31.06 8.36 -40.75
CA SER A 410 -30.18 7.64 -41.66
C SER A 410 -28.72 8.03 -41.42
N PRO A 411 -27.84 7.09 -41.00
CA PRO A 411 -26.42 7.35 -40.73
C PRO A 411 -25.65 7.81 -41.96
N ASN A 412 -24.82 8.84 -41.80
CA ASN A 412 -23.83 9.26 -42.80
C ASN A 412 -22.42 8.72 -42.47
N GLU A 413 -22.19 8.34 -41.22
CA GLU A 413 -20.91 7.80 -40.74
C GLU A 413 -21.07 6.41 -40.11
N PRO A 414 -20.05 5.55 -40.15
CA PRO A 414 -20.14 4.18 -39.64
C PRO A 414 -20.36 4.08 -38.12
N ASN A 415 -19.95 5.10 -37.36
CA ASN A 415 -20.14 5.26 -35.92
C ASN A 415 -21.56 5.73 -35.52
N GLN A 416 -22.40 6.08 -36.49
CA GLN A 416 -23.77 6.54 -36.26
C GLN A 416 -24.77 5.36 -36.23
N LEU A 417 -25.78 5.49 -35.38
CA LEU A 417 -26.80 4.49 -35.12
C LEU A 417 -28.08 4.85 -35.89
N PRO A 418 -28.53 4.02 -36.84
CA PRO A 418 -29.79 4.27 -37.54
C PRO A 418 -30.97 4.20 -36.56
N LEU A 419 -31.91 5.14 -36.68
CA LEU A 419 -33.17 5.12 -35.93
C LEU A 419 -34.34 4.98 -36.88
N ARG A 420 -35.37 4.25 -36.47
CA ARG A 420 -36.68 4.27 -37.11
C ARG A 420 -37.68 4.87 -36.13
N GLN A 421 -38.54 5.76 -36.60
CA GLN A 421 -39.59 6.37 -35.81
C GLN A 421 -40.39 5.30 -35.06
N GLY A 422 -40.54 5.49 -33.75
CA GLY A 422 -41.20 4.56 -32.84
C GLY A 422 -40.30 3.46 -32.26
N CYS A 423 -39.04 3.30 -32.70
CA CYS A 423 -38.14 2.32 -32.10
C CYS A 423 -37.66 2.76 -30.71
N GLN A 424 -37.43 1.79 -29.83
CA GLN A 424 -36.79 2.05 -28.55
C GLN A 424 -35.27 1.93 -28.68
N VAL A 425 -34.56 2.90 -28.12
CA VAL A 425 -33.11 2.91 -28.02
C VAL A 425 -32.72 3.04 -26.55
N ILE A 426 -31.81 2.18 -26.12
CA ILE A 426 -31.19 2.31 -24.81
C ILE A 426 -30.13 3.39 -24.93
N VAL A 427 -30.33 4.52 -24.27
CA VAL A 427 -29.33 5.59 -24.21
C VAL A 427 -28.19 5.08 -23.34
N ILE A 428 -27.04 4.83 -23.96
CA ILE A 428 -25.85 4.41 -23.24
C ILE A 428 -25.06 5.65 -22.80
N GLY A 429 -24.78 6.63 -23.65
CA GLY A 429 -23.94 7.77 -23.27
C GLY A 429 -24.47 9.12 -23.75
N LYS A 430 -24.24 10.17 -22.96
CA LYS A 430 -24.50 11.58 -23.33
C LYS A 430 -23.21 12.38 -23.59
N GLU A 431 -22.11 11.68 -23.87
CA GLU A 431 -20.77 12.25 -24.14
C GLU A 431 -20.73 13.28 -25.29
N GLY A 432 -21.72 13.27 -26.19
CA GLY A 432 -21.88 14.25 -27.26
C GLY A 432 -22.97 15.29 -27.01
N ASP A 433 -23.52 15.41 -25.80
CA ASP A 433 -24.72 16.23 -25.54
C ASP A 433 -24.52 17.71 -25.85
N SER A 434 -23.32 18.24 -25.56
CA SER A 434 -22.91 19.60 -25.92
C SER A 434 -22.84 19.85 -27.43
N LYS A 435 -22.77 18.78 -28.22
CA LYS A 435 -22.76 18.78 -29.69
C LYS A 435 -24.09 18.28 -30.30
N GLY A 436 -25.10 17.99 -29.47
CA GLY A 436 -26.41 17.52 -29.93
C GLY A 436 -26.51 16.01 -30.19
N TRP A 437 -25.54 15.20 -29.75
CA TRP A 437 -25.50 13.77 -30.01
C TRP A 437 -25.54 12.93 -28.74
N TRP A 438 -26.34 11.87 -28.75
CA TRP A 438 -26.31 10.82 -27.75
C TRP A 438 -25.80 9.53 -28.35
N ARG A 439 -25.27 8.65 -27.52
CA ARG A 439 -24.83 7.32 -27.90
C ARG A 439 -25.85 6.31 -27.39
N GLY A 440 -26.27 5.39 -28.24
CA GLY A 440 -27.31 4.42 -27.93
C GLY A 440 -26.98 3.02 -28.39
N LYS A 441 -27.79 2.09 -27.90
CA LYS A 441 -27.78 0.69 -28.28
C LYS A 441 -29.19 0.27 -28.73
N THR A 442 -29.24 -0.33 -29.91
CA THR A 442 -30.37 -1.16 -30.37
C THR A 442 -30.00 -2.64 -30.22
N LEU A 443 -30.91 -3.56 -30.54
CA LEU A 443 -30.61 -5.00 -30.52
C LEU A 443 -29.43 -5.39 -31.43
N GLU A 444 -29.20 -4.65 -32.52
CA GLU A 444 -28.24 -5.04 -33.56
C GLU A 444 -26.95 -4.20 -33.55
N LYS A 445 -27.01 -2.94 -33.10
CA LYS A 445 -25.89 -2.00 -33.25
C LYS A 445 -25.81 -0.98 -32.10
N VAL A 446 -24.58 -0.54 -31.83
CA VAL A 446 -24.25 0.58 -30.96
C VAL A 446 -23.70 1.73 -31.79
N GLY A 447 -24.12 2.97 -31.51
CA GLY A 447 -23.60 4.15 -32.22
C GLY A 447 -24.23 5.46 -31.74
N PHE A 448 -23.86 6.55 -32.40
CA PHE A 448 -24.36 7.90 -32.09
C PHE A 448 -25.62 8.26 -32.88
N PHE A 449 -26.56 8.94 -32.25
CA PHE A 449 -27.77 9.46 -32.86
C PHE A 449 -28.09 10.87 -32.33
N PRO A 450 -28.81 11.72 -33.08
CA PRO A 450 -29.12 13.08 -32.64
C PRO A 450 -30.07 13.07 -31.45
N LYS A 451 -29.78 13.86 -30.39
CA LYS A 451 -30.61 13.87 -29.18
C LYS A 451 -32.03 14.36 -29.41
N GLU A 452 -32.21 15.29 -30.36
CA GLU A 452 -33.53 15.84 -30.72
C GLU A 452 -34.44 14.82 -31.43
N TYR A 453 -33.87 13.69 -31.88
CA TYR A 453 -34.60 12.65 -32.61
C TYR A 453 -35.22 11.62 -31.68
N VAL A 454 -35.03 11.75 -30.38
CA VAL A 454 -35.59 10.83 -29.39
C VAL A 454 -36.27 11.59 -28.26
N ARG A 455 -37.24 10.94 -27.62
CA ARG A 455 -37.85 11.40 -26.37
C ARG A 455 -37.53 10.39 -25.28
N GLU A 456 -36.92 10.84 -24.19
CA GLU A 456 -36.74 10.00 -23.00
C GLU A 456 -38.10 9.63 -22.42
N ASN A 457 -38.28 8.35 -22.12
CA ASN A 457 -39.47 7.91 -21.41
C ASN A 457 -39.33 8.36 -19.95
N GLN A 458 -40.22 9.24 -19.48
CA GLN A 458 -40.21 9.69 -18.08
C GLN A 458 -40.45 8.48 -17.17
N THR A 459 -39.53 8.22 -16.23
CA THR A 459 -39.82 7.41 -15.05
C THR A 459 -40.89 8.15 -14.25
N ILE A 460 -42.03 7.50 -14.02
CA ILE A 460 -43.11 8.00 -13.16
C ILE A 460 -42.48 8.42 -11.83
N SER A 461 -42.52 9.71 -11.55
CA SER A 461 -42.15 10.30 -10.27
C SER A 461 -43.35 10.19 -9.34
N ASP A 462 -43.24 9.38 -8.29
CA ASP A 462 -44.22 9.32 -7.20
C ASP A 462 -44.17 10.62 -6.39
N ASP A 463 -44.92 11.63 -6.85
CA ASP A 463 -45.49 12.66 -5.99
C ASP A 463 -47.02 12.53 -6.12
N GLN A 464 -47.61 11.60 -5.37
CA GLN A 464 -48.99 11.64 -4.87
C GLN A 464 -49.23 10.65 -3.72
#